data_AF-A0A8T4G7Z7-F1
#
_entry.id   AF-A0A8T4G7Z7-F1
#
_cell.length_a   1.000
_cell.length_b   1.000
_cell.length_c   1.000
_cell.angle_alpha   90.00
_cell.angle_beta   90.00
_cell.angle_gamma   90.00
#
_symmetry.space_group_name_H-M   'P 1'
#
loop_
_entity.id
_entity.type
_entity.pdbx_description
1 polymer ?
#
loop_
_entity_poly.entity_id
_entity_poly.type
_entity_poly.pdbx_seq_one_letter_code
_entity_poly.pdbx_strand_id
1 'polypeptide(L)' 'MIGTKREDGNIIQISATIYPEHAQIIEKILRKEYSKPVAHQSVSEILRRAIEHYADFLGVNLEKIKNSGGG' A
#
# COMPACT_ATOMS: atom_id res chain seq x y z
N MET A 1 2.94 15.78 6.38
CA MET A 1 3.79 15.00 5.45
C MET A 1 3.50 13.53 5.70
N ILE A 2 3.15 12.73 4.68
CA ILE A 2 2.64 11.34 4.85
C ILE A 2 3.77 10.32 5.08
N GLY A 3 5.04 10.74 4.96
CA GLY A 3 6.21 9.90 5.19
C GLY A 3 7.51 10.64 4.87
N THR A 4 8.62 9.90 4.82
CA THR A 4 9.95 10.45 4.52
C THR A 4 10.38 10.01 3.13
N LYS A 5 10.90 10.95 2.31
CA LYS A 5 11.54 10.62 1.04
C LYS A 5 12.78 9.76 1.30
N ARG A 6 12.93 8.66 0.57
CA ARG A 6 14.20 7.92 0.53
C ARG A 6 15.28 8.73 -0.20
N GLU A 7 16.53 8.34 0.01
CA GLU A 7 17.71 9.02 -0.58
C GLU A 7 17.64 9.08 -2.11
N ASP A 8 17.02 8.09 -2.75
CA ASP A 8 16.82 8.03 -4.20
C ASP A 8 15.72 8.97 -4.73
N GLY A 9 14.96 9.63 -3.85
CA GLY A 9 13.89 10.57 -4.19
C GLY A 9 12.63 9.95 -4.82
N ASN A 10 12.64 8.65 -5.11
CA ASN A 10 11.60 7.97 -5.90
C ASN A 10 10.53 7.31 -5.02
N ILE A 11 10.86 7.02 -3.76
CA ILE A 11 9.99 6.28 -2.85
C ILE A 11 9.74 7.11 -1.59
N ILE A 12 8.47 7.19 -1.19
CA ILE A 12 8.07 7.69 0.13
C ILE A 12 7.96 6.50 1.08
N GLN A 13 8.77 6.50 2.14
CA GLN A 13 8.64 5.53 3.22
C GLN A 13 7.64 6.04 4.25
N ILE A 14 6.67 5.18 4.58
CA ILE A 14 5.62 5.46 5.56
C ILE A 14 5.80 4.52 6.75
N SER A 15 5.66 5.04 7.96
CA SER A 15 5.56 4.26 9.19
C SER A 15 4.14 4.39 9.74
N ALA A 16 3.48 3.27 10.01
CA ALA A 16 2.12 3.23 10.52
C ALA A 16 2.00 2.22 11.66
N THR A 17 1.17 2.56 12.65
CA THR A 17 0.77 1.64 13.72
C THR A 17 -0.53 0.96 13.32
N ILE A 18 -0.59 -0.36 13.48
CA ILE A 18 -1.77 -1.18 13.18
C ILE A 18 -2.12 -2.03 14.40
N TYR A 19 -3.39 -2.47 14.48
CA TYR A 19 -3.77 -3.43 15.52
C TYR A 19 -3.15 -4.82 15.28
N PRO A 20 -2.91 -5.62 16.33
CA PRO A 20 -2.33 -6.95 16.21
C PRO A 20 -3.07 -7.87 15.24
N GLU A 21 -4.42 -7.81 15.20
CA GLU A 21 -5.21 -8.65 14.27
C GLU A 21 -4.86 -8.35 12.80
N HIS A 22 -4.58 -7.10 12.46
CA HIS A 22 -4.19 -6.71 11.09
C HIS A 22 -2.80 -7.23 10.73
N ALA A 23 -1.87 -7.26 11.69
CA ALA A 23 -0.56 -7.87 11.48
C ALA A 23 -0.68 -9.37 11.19
N GLN A 24 -1.56 -10.09 11.90
CA GLN A 24 -1.85 -11.49 11.63
C GLN A 24 -2.45 -11.72 10.25
N ILE A 25 -3.34 -10.83 9.78
CA ILE A 25 -3.88 -10.90 8.42
C ILE A 25 -2.76 -10.78 7.39
N ILE A 26 -1.86 -9.80 7.54
CA ILE A 26 -0.71 -9.61 6.64
C ILE A 26 0.18 -10.86 6.63
N GLU A 27 0.44 -11.45 7.80
CA GLU A 27 1.24 -12.66 7.91
C GLU A 27 0.60 -13.85 7.15
N LYS A 28 -0.71 -14.08 7.33
CA LYS A 28 -1.44 -15.13 6.59
C LYS A 28 -1.36 -14.92 5.08
N ILE A 29 -1.42 -13.67 4.62
CA ILE A 29 -1.25 -13.35 3.20
C ILE A 29 0.17 -13.69 2.73
N LEU A 30 1.21 -13.33 3.48
CA LEU A 30 2.58 -13.67 3.11
C LEU A 30 2.83 -15.18 3.08
N ARG A 31 2.19 -15.92 3.99
CA ARG A 31 2.24 -17.39 4.05
C ARG A 31 1.37 -18.08 2.99
N LYS A 32 0.65 -17.31 2.17
CA LYS A 32 -0.27 -17.82 1.13
C LYS A 32 -1.41 -18.67 1.71
N GLU A 33 -1.84 -18.37 2.93
CA GLU A 33 -2.94 -19.06 3.62
C GLU A 33 -4.30 -18.51 3.14
N TYR A 34 -4.57 -18.61 1.83
CA TYR A 34 -5.82 -18.19 1.19
C TYR A 34 -6.06 -18.94 -0.13
N SER A 35 -7.30 -18.92 -0.62
CA SER A 35 -7.73 -19.75 -1.75
C SER A 35 -7.42 -19.19 -3.14
N LYS A 36 -7.11 -17.89 -3.27
CA LYS A 36 -6.86 -17.25 -4.58
C LYS A 36 -5.45 -17.55 -5.11
N PRO A 37 -5.26 -17.72 -6.44
CA PRO A 37 -3.96 -18.04 -7.05
C PRO A 37 -3.08 -16.79 -7.27
N VAL A 38 -3.02 -15.90 -6.28
CA VAL A 38 -2.16 -14.71 -6.31
C VAL A 38 -1.09 -14.92 -5.25
N ALA A 39 0.14 -14.48 -5.48
CA ALA A 39 1.18 -14.46 -4.46
C ALA A 39 1.64 -13.01 -4.27
N HIS A 40 1.75 -12.59 -3.02
CA HIS A 40 2.35 -11.30 -2.68
C HIS A 40 3.78 -11.54 -2.22
N GLN A 41 4.72 -10.73 -2.68
CA GLN A 41 6.14 -10.92 -2.37
C GLN A 41 6.61 -10.12 -1.16
N SER A 42 5.85 -9.10 -0.73
CA SER A 42 6.22 -8.25 0.40
C SER A 42 5.01 -7.59 1.06
N VAL A 43 5.20 -7.14 2.31
CA VAL A 43 4.23 -6.29 3.02
C VAL A 43 3.91 -5.03 2.22
N SER A 44 4.92 -4.40 1.63
CA SER A 44 4.75 -3.19 0.82
C SER A 44 3.82 -3.42 -0.38
N GLU A 45 3.90 -4.58 -1.03
CA GLU A 45 2.99 -4.93 -2.14
C GLU A 45 1.54 -5.10 -1.65
N ILE A 46 1.36 -5.80 -0.52
CA ILE A 46 0.04 -6.00 0.10
C ILE A 46 -0.60 -4.65 0.43
N LEU A 47 0.15 -3.78 1.10
CA LEU A 47 -0.32 -2.46 1.49
C LEU A 47 -0.62 -1.58 0.27
N ARG A 48 0.24 -1.61 -0.76
CA ARG A 48 0.01 -0.87 -2.00
C ARG A 48 -1.31 -1.28 -2.67
N ARG A 49 -1.58 -2.58 -2.82
CA ARG A 49 -2.83 -3.08 -3.41
C ARG A 49 -4.05 -2.72 -2.56
N ALA A 50 -3.93 -2.78 -1.24
CA ALA A 50 -4.99 -2.37 -0.33
C ALA A 50 -5.31 -0.88 -0.48
N ILE A 51 -4.29 -0.02 -0.56
CA ILE A 51 -4.44 1.42 -0.81
C ILE A 51 -5.08 1.67 -2.18
N GLU A 52 -4.62 1.02 -3.24
CA GLU A 52 -5.17 1.15 -4.59
C GLU A 52 -6.65 0.74 -4.64
N HIS A 53 -7.00 -0.39 -4.03
CA HIS A 53 -8.38 -0.87 -3.97
C HIS A 53 -9.29 0.08 -3.17
N TYR A 54 -8.79 0.60 -2.04
CA TYR A 54 -9.56 1.54 -1.21
C TYR A 54 -9.69 2.92 -1.88
N ALA A 55 -8.67 3.38 -2.60
CA ALA A 55 -8.72 4.60 -3.39
C ALA A 55 -9.77 4.49 -4.51
N ASP A 56 -9.80 3.37 -5.23
CA ASP A 56 -10.83 3.07 -6.24
C ASP A 56 -12.24 3.06 -5.63
N PHE A 57 -12.42 2.36 -4.51
CA PHE A 57 -13.67 2.35 -3.75
C PHE A 57 -14.15 3.77 -3.34
N LEU A 58 -13.21 4.66 -2.99
CA LEU A 58 -13.51 6.05 -2.63
C LEU A 58 -13.61 6.99 -3.85
N GLY A 59 -13.34 6.53 -5.07
CA GLY A 59 -13.30 7.37 -6.27
C GLY A 59 -12.09 8.31 -6.35
N VAL A 60 -11.01 8.02 -5.62
CA VAL A 60 -9.76 8.80 -5.61
C VAL A 60 -8.93 8.42 -6.84
N ASN A 61 -9.05 9.22 -7.90
CA ASN A 61 -8.31 9.00 -9.15
C ASN A 61 -6.86 9.50 -9.09
N LEU A 62 -5.90 8.57 -9.17
CA LEU A 62 -4.47 8.87 -9.18
C LEU A 62 -4.02 9.76 -10.37
N GLU A 63 -4.73 9.70 -11.50
CA GLU A 63 -4.43 10.54 -12.67
C GLU A 63 -4.65 12.03 -12.39
N LYS A 64 -5.63 12.38 -11.54
CA LYS A 64 -5.85 13.78 -11.11
C LYS A 64 -4.72 14.26 -10.18
N ILE A 65 -4.10 13.35 -9.43
CA ILE A 65 -3.04 13.69 -8.46
C ILE A 65 -1.73 14.01 -9.18
N LYS A 66 -1.37 13.28 -10.25
CA LYS A 66 -0.17 13.56 -11.05
C LYS A 66 -0.21 14.92 -11.73
N ASN A 67 -1.39 15.37 -12.18
CA ASN A 67 -1.57 16.67 -12.82
C ASN A 67 -1.67 17.86 -11.84
N SER A 68 -1.75 17.60 -10.54
CA SER A 68 -1.83 18.65 -9.51
C SER A 68 -0.47 18.99 -8.89
N GLY A 69 0.60 18.29 -9.30
CA GLY A 69 1.97 18.48 -8.81
C GLY A 69 2.94 19.12 -9.82
N GLY A 70 2.44 19.56 -10.98
CA GLY A 70 3.21 20.31 -11.97
C GLY A 70 2.87 21.80 -11.90
N GLY A 71 3.61 22.53 -11.08
CA GLY A 71 3.62 23.99 -10.98
C GLY A 71 5.03 24.45 -10.69
#